data_AF-A0A244EUV8-F1
#
_entry.id   AF-A0A244EUV8-F1
#
_cell.length_a   1.000
_cell.length_b   1.000
_cell.length_c   1.000
_cell.angle_alpha   90.00
_cell.angle_beta   90.00
_cell.angle_gamma   90.00
#
_symmetry.space_group_name_H-M   'P 1'
#
loop_
_entity.id
_entity.type
_entity.pdbx_description
1 polymer ?
#
loop_
_entity_poly.entity_id
_entity_poly.type
_entity_poly.pdbx_seq_one_letter_code
_entity_poly.pdbx_strand_id
1 'polypeptide(L)'
;MIIVFGEKTAYPAPSVPAGEIVKGKPVNVAFDMSQSGNGLPYEFEVVLINQNNLGQFSDKRPFTPSRPIEIETAPIKFFEVGDRVQVYARLYYNVPSTDQIMLIETPRSDAYDVTA
;
A
#
# COMPACT_ATOMS: atom_id res chain seq x y z
N MET A 1 11.53 -13.90 -17.04
CA MET A 1 11.98 -12.64 -17.66
C MET A 1 11.07 -11.53 -17.14
N ILE A 2 11.56 -10.70 -16.22
CA ILE A 2 10.79 -9.58 -15.69
C ILE A 2 11.02 -8.43 -16.69
N ILE A 3 9.99 -8.08 -17.46
CA ILE A 3 10.06 -6.94 -18.37
C ILE A 3 9.69 -5.70 -17.57
N VAL A 4 10.68 -4.87 -17.27
CA VAL A 4 10.49 -3.55 -16.65
C VAL A 4 10.24 -2.56 -17.79
N PHE A 5 9.01 -2.06 -17.91
CA PHE A 5 8.67 -0.98 -18.84
C PHE A 5 8.80 0.38 -18.14
N GLY A 6 9.59 1.27 -18.75
CA GLY A 6 9.47 2.73 -18.62
C GLY A 6 10.17 3.35 -17.41
N GLU A 7 11.22 4.14 -17.68
CA GLU A 7 11.81 5.04 -16.69
C GLU A 7 10.78 6.07 -16.18
N LYS A 8 10.72 6.16 -14.84
CA LYS A 8 10.35 7.33 -14.04
C LYS A 8 8.86 7.60 -13.77
N THR A 9 8.28 6.75 -12.93
CA THR A 9 7.52 7.22 -11.76
C THR A 9 7.71 6.20 -10.66
N ALA A 10 8.62 6.47 -9.72
CA ALA A 10 8.55 5.76 -8.45
C ALA A 10 7.15 6.06 -7.90
N TYR A 11 6.31 5.03 -7.81
CA TYR A 11 5.02 5.13 -7.13
C TYR A 11 5.26 5.81 -5.78
N PRO A 12 4.41 6.75 -5.33
CA PRO A 12 4.67 7.42 -4.06
C PRO A 12 4.67 6.41 -2.90
N ALA A 13 5.21 6.79 -1.75
CA ALA A 13 4.92 6.03 -0.54
C ALA A 13 3.49 6.32 -0.08
N PRO A 14 2.72 5.31 0.37
CA PRO A 14 1.50 5.56 1.12
C PRO A 14 1.81 6.32 2.42
N SER A 15 0.81 6.99 2.96
CA SER A 15 0.90 7.68 4.25
C SER A 15 -0.26 7.33 5.16
N VAL A 16 -0.09 7.56 6.46
CA VAL A 16 -1.17 7.53 7.45
C VAL A 16 -1.50 8.99 7.78
N PRO A 17 -2.59 9.58 7.25
CA PRO A 17 -2.86 11.00 7.42
C PRO A 17 -3.00 11.44 8.88
N ALA A 18 -3.47 10.53 9.75
CA ALA A 18 -3.56 10.77 11.19
C ALA A 18 -2.18 10.86 11.87
N GLY A 19 -1.12 10.36 11.23
CA GLY A 19 0.24 10.33 11.77
C GLY A 19 0.48 9.28 12.86
N GLU A 20 -0.55 8.53 13.27
CA GLU A 20 -0.46 7.51 14.31
C GLU A 20 -1.24 6.24 13.95
N ILE A 21 -0.81 5.12 14.53
CA ILE A 21 -1.49 3.83 14.43
C ILE A 21 -1.96 3.42 15.81
N VAL A 22 -3.27 3.38 16.04
CA VAL A 22 -3.84 3.01 17.35
C VAL A 22 -4.14 1.51 17.37
N LYS A 23 -3.64 0.80 18.38
CA LYS A 23 -3.88 -0.64 18.55
C LYS A 23 -5.38 -0.91 18.67
N GLY A 24 -5.85 -1.93 17.95
CA GLY A 24 -7.25 -2.35 17.91
C GLY A 24 -8.17 -1.42 17.12
N LYS A 25 -7.64 -0.41 16.42
CA LYS A 25 -8.40 0.48 15.54
C LYS A 25 -8.03 0.25 14.08
N PRO A 26 -8.97 0.51 13.15
CA PRO A 26 -8.64 0.67 11.74
C PRO A 26 -7.62 1.78 11.53
N VAL A 27 -6.82 1.68 10.46
CA VAL A 27 -5.90 2.74 10.03
C VAL A 27 -6.35 3.25 8.67
N ASN A 28 -6.46 4.57 8.56
CA ASN A 28 -6.68 5.21 7.27
C ASN A 28 -5.33 5.41 6.58
N VAL A 29 -5.19 4.84 5.39
CA VAL A 29 -3.99 4.93 4.56
C VAL A 29 -4.34 5.68 3.29
N ALA A 30 -3.59 6.74 3.02
CA ALA A 30 -3.75 7.57 1.84
C ALA A 30 -2.63 7.30 0.84
N PHE A 31 -2.97 7.36 -0.45
CA PHE A 31 -2.00 7.15 -1.52
C PHE A 31 -2.34 7.98 -2.76
N ASP A 32 -1.47 8.93 -3.13
CA ASP A 32 -1.68 9.78 -4.30
C ASP A 32 -1.17 9.12 -5.59
N MET A 33 -2.09 8.48 -6.30
CA MET A 33 -1.80 7.79 -7.54
C MET A 33 -2.22 8.58 -8.78
N SER A 34 -2.53 9.87 -8.64
CA SER A 34 -3.04 10.71 -9.72
C SER A 34 -2.06 10.88 -10.87
N GLN A 35 -0.75 10.81 -10.60
CA GLN A 35 0.31 10.91 -11.62
C GLN A 35 0.89 9.55 -12.03
N SER A 36 0.43 8.48 -11.40
CA SER A 36 0.96 7.12 -11.54
C SER A 36 0.20 6.34 -12.62
N GLY A 37 0.07 6.89 -13.82
CA GLY A 37 -0.94 6.41 -14.77
C GLY A 37 -0.41 5.91 -16.11
N ASN A 38 -0.35 4.58 -16.27
CA ASN A 38 -0.47 3.93 -17.58
C ASN A 38 -1.96 3.76 -18.00
N GLY A 39 -2.91 4.22 -17.16
CA GLY A 39 -4.35 4.18 -17.40
C GLY A 39 -5.02 2.81 -17.20
N LEU A 40 -4.30 1.79 -16.74
CA LEU A 40 -4.85 0.44 -16.57
C LEU A 40 -5.58 0.27 -15.22
N PRO A 41 -6.57 -0.62 -15.14
CA PRO A 41 -7.14 -1.04 -13.86
C PRO A 41 -6.17 -1.96 -13.10
N TYR A 42 -6.11 -1.77 -11.79
CA TYR A 42 -5.31 -2.53 -10.84
C TYR A 42 -6.23 -3.16 -9.77
N GLU A 43 -5.76 -4.22 -9.12
CA GLU A 43 -6.14 -4.53 -7.74
C GLU A 43 -5.03 -4.05 -6.82
N PHE A 44 -5.38 -3.56 -5.63
CA PHE A 44 -4.38 -3.17 -4.64
C PHE A 44 -4.69 -3.72 -3.26
N GLU A 45 -3.65 -3.97 -2.48
CA GLU A 45 -3.72 -4.21 -1.04
C GLU A 45 -2.72 -3.30 -0.32
N VAL A 46 -3.09 -2.87 0.88
CA VAL A 46 -2.21 -2.14 1.79
C VAL A 46 -1.57 -3.12 2.76
N VAL A 47 -0.30 -2.91 3.01
CA VAL A 47 0.51 -3.77 3.86
C VAL A 47 1.14 -2.91 4.95
N LEU A 48 0.87 -3.29 6.19
CA LEU A 48 1.53 -2.73 7.37
C LEU A 48 2.54 -3.76 7.87
N ILE A 49 3.79 -3.34 8.10
CA ILE A 49 4.87 -4.22 8.58
C ILE A 49 5.69 -3.58 9.69
N ASN A 50 6.18 -4.38 10.62
CA ASN A 50 7.15 -3.95 11.62
C ASN A 50 8.60 -4.03 11.09
N GLN A 51 9.56 -3.70 11.95
CA GLN A 51 11.01 -3.74 11.64
C GLN A 51 11.52 -5.14 11.24
N ASN A 52 10.82 -6.20 11.62
CA ASN A 52 11.13 -7.59 11.24
C ASN A 52 10.46 -8.02 9.93
N ASN A 53 9.80 -7.10 9.20
CA ASN A 53 8.99 -7.36 8.01
C ASN A 53 7.80 -8.30 8.26
N LEU A 54 7.33 -8.41 9.51
CA LEU A 54 6.11 -9.14 9.86
C LEU A 54 4.95 -8.16 9.93
N GLY A 55 3.77 -8.57 9.49
CA GLY A 55 2.71 -7.59 9.31
C GLY A 55 1.33 -8.11 8.97
N GLN A 56 0.45 -7.14 8.75
CA GLN A 56 -0.95 -7.33 8.42
C GLN A 56 -1.23 -6.75 7.02
N PHE A 57 -2.07 -7.46 6.28
CA PHE A 57 -2.52 -7.09 4.94
C PHE A 57 -3.98 -6.63 5.02
N SER A 58 -4.35 -5.61 4.26
CA SER A 58 -5.75 -5.30 4.00
C SER A 58 -6.33 -6.30 3.01
N ASP A 59 -7.66 -6.30 2.87
CA ASP A 59 -8.30 -6.93 1.73
C ASP A 59 -7.87 -6.25 0.42
N LYS A 60 -7.84 -7.02 -0.66
CA LYS A 60 -7.63 -6.50 -2.02
C LYS A 60 -8.84 -5.71 -2.48
N ARG A 61 -8.61 -4.59 -3.16
CA ARG A 61 -9.68 -3.77 -3.73
C ARG A 61 -9.33 -3.34 -5.16
N PRO A 62 -10.31 -3.22 -6.06
CA PRO A 62 -10.09 -2.68 -7.39
C PRO A 62 -9.76 -1.18 -7.31
N PHE A 63 -8.85 -0.73 -8.17
CA PHE A 63 -8.42 0.65 -8.28
C PHE A 63 -8.04 1.02 -9.72
N THR A 64 -8.16 2.30 -10.08
CA THR A 64 -7.68 2.84 -11.35
C THR A 64 -6.89 4.12 -11.07
N PRO A 65 -5.60 4.21 -11.47
CA PRO A 65 -4.75 5.38 -11.26
C PRO A 65 -5.25 6.60 -12.03
N SER A 66 -6.07 7.40 -11.36
CA SER A 66 -6.53 8.71 -11.86
C SER A 66 -6.89 9.68 -10.75
N ARG A 67 -6.80 9.24 -9.48
CA ARG A 67 -7.13 10.02 -8.29
C ARG A 67 -6.36 9.51 -7.07
N PRO A 68 -6.23 10.33 -6.03
CA PRO A 68 -5.83 9.84 -4.71
C PRO A 68 -6.79 8.76 -4.18
N ILE A 69 -6.24 7.82 -3.42
CA ILE A 69 -6.96 6.77 -2.73
C ILE A 69 -6.87 7.03 -1.23
N GLU A 70 -7.98 6.79 -0.53
CA GLU A 70 -7.97 6.55 0.90
C GLU A 70 -8.63 5.20 1.16
N ILE A 71 -7.96 4.38 1.97
CA ILE A 71 -8.47 3.08 2.39
C ILE A 71 -8.37 2.94 3.89
N GLU A 72 -9.41 2.39 4.47
CA GLU A 72 -9.44 2.00 5.87
C GLU A 72 -9.10 0.50 5.97
N THR A 73 -8.10 0.16 6.76
CA THR A 73 -7.71 -1.23 7.00
C THR A 73 -8.63 -1.91 8.02
N ALA A 74 -8.55 -3.23 8.12
CA ALA A 74 -9.10 -3.91 9.30
C ALA A 74 -8.41 -3.41 10.59
N PRO A 75 -9.07 -3.53 11.76
CA PRO A 75 -8.47 -3.18 13.03
C PRO A 75 -7.10 -3.82 13.25
N ILE A 76 -6.13 -3.02 13.69
CA ILE A 76 -4.75 -3.45 13.88
C ILE A 76 -4.64 -4.25 15.17
N LYS A 77 -4.57 -5.58 15.05
CA LYS A 77 -4.45 -6.49 16.21
C LYS A 77 -3.09 -7.19 16.29
N PHE A 78 -2.33 -7.17 15.19
CA PHE A 78 -1.06 -7.88 15.08
C PHE A 78 0.09 -7.18 15.82
N PHE A 79 0.09 -5.85 15.84
CA PHE A 79 1.17 -5.06 16.48
C PHE A 79 0.86 -4.75 17.94
N GLU A 80 1.93 -4.61 18.71
CA GLU A 80 1.89 -4.21 20.12
C GLU A 80 2.17 -2.72 20.28
N VAL A 81 1.70 -2.14 21.40
CA VAL A 81 1.97 -0.73 21.71
C VAL A 81 3.49 -0.54 21.86
N GLY A 82 4.04 0.47 21.19
CA GLY A 82 5.47 0.73 21.11
C GLY A 82 6.17 0.11 19.90
N ASP A 83 5.48 -0.72 19.11
CA ASP A 83 6.02 -1.18 17.83
C ASP A 83 6.16 0.00 16.86
N ARG A 84 7.15 -0.10 15.96
CA ARG A 84 7.31 0.82 14.82
C ARG A 84 6.91 0.13 13.53
N VAL A 85 5.94 0.71 12.84
CA VAL A 85 5.27 0.10 11.68
C VAL A 85 5.42 1.00 10.45
N GLN A 86 5.81 0.42 9.33
CA GLN A 86 5.79 1.07 8.03
C GLN A 86 4.63 0.55 7.20
N VAL A 87 4.19 1.36 6.25
CA VAL A 87 3.09 1.05 5.34
C VAL A 87 3.60 1.08 3.91
N TYR A 88 3.18 0.13 3.09
CA TYR A 88 3.36 0.16 1.64
C TYR A 88 2.15 -0.47 0.96
N ALA A 89 2.03 -0.31 -0.35
CA ALA A 89 0.96 -0.91 -1.13
C ALA A 89 1.54 -1.88 -2.17
N ARG A 90 0.76 -2.92 -2.45
CA ARG A 90 0.99 -3.87 -3.54
C ARG A 90 -0.05 -3.64 -4.61
N LEU A 91 0.40 -3.43 -5.83
CA LEU A 91 -0.43 -3.16 -7.00
C LEU A 91 -0.31 -4.34 -7.96
N TYR A 92 -1.45 -4.94 -8.27
CA TYR A 92 -1.57 -6.05 -9.20
C TYR A 92 -2.27 -5.54 -10.46
N TYR A 93 -1.72 -5.78 -11.64
CA TYR A 93 -2.44 -5.53 -12.88
C TYR A 93 -2.25 -6.66 -13.88
N ASN A 94 -3.31 -6.89 -14.65
CA ASN A 94 -3.27 -7.81 -15.78
C ASN A 94 -2.57 -7.11 -16.94
N VAL A 95 -1.51 -7.73 -17.46
CA VAL A 95 -0.84 -7.23 -18.66
C VAL A 95 -1.72 -7.54 -19.87
N PRO A 96 -2.21 -6.53 -20.61
CA PRO A 96 -3.07 -6.75 -21.77
C PRO A 96 -2.44 -7.73 -22.75
N SER A 97 -3.26 -8.57 -23.37
CA SER A 97 -2.84 -9.59 -24.35
C SER A 97 -1.96 -10.73 -23.78
N THR A 98 -1.90 -10.86 -22.45
CA THR A 98 -1.25 -12.00 -21.77
C THR A 98 -2.11 -12.48 -20.60
N ASP A 99 -1.90 -13.72 -20.15
CA ASP A 99 -2.47 -14.25 -18.89
C ASP A 99 -1.56 -13.94 -17.66
N GLN A 100 -0.69 -12.94 -17.76
CA GLN A 100 0.27 -12.60 -16.71
C GLN A 100 -0.26 -11.50 -15.79
N ILE A 101 -0.10 -11.73 -14.48
CA ILE A 101 -0.29 -10.71 -13.45
C ILE A 101 1.08 -10.14 -13.08
N MET A 102 1.20 -8.82 -13.18
CA MET A 102 2.36 -8.09 -12.69
C MET A 102 2.07 -7.55 -11.30
N LEU A 103 3.05 -7.71 -10.39
CA LEU A 103 3.04 -7.13 -9.05
C LEU A 103 4.05 -6.00 -8.97
N ILE A 104 3.61 -4.86 -8.45
CA ILE A 104 4.46 -3.73 -8.12
C ILE A 104 4.29 -3.41 -6.63
N GLU A 105 5.40 -3.22 -5.93
CA GLU A 105 5.42 -2.71 -4.56
C GLU A 105 5.76 -1.22 -4.57
N THR A 106 4.99 -0.42 -3.84
CA THR A 106 5.35 0.99 -3.61
C THR A 106 6.54 1.07 -2.66
N PRO A 107 7.25 2.20 -2.62
CA PRO A 107 8.11 2.53 -1.49
C PRO A 107 7.35 2.42 -0.17
N ARG A 108 8.11 2.10 0.88
CA ARG A 108 7.61 2.11 2.26
C ARG A 108 7.51 3.55 2.75
N SER A 109 6.50 3.81 3.55
CA SER A 109 6.34 5.06 4.29
C SER A 109 7.45 5.25 5.33
N ASP A 110 7.46 6.43 5.94
CA ASP A 110 8.06 6.61 7.25
C ASP A 110 7.44 5.66 8.29
N ALA A 111 8.18 5.37 9.36
CA ALA A 111 7.72 4.49 10.42
C ALA A 111 6.83 5.25 11.41
N TYR A 112 5.64 4.71 11.67
CA TYR A 112 4.66 5.19 12.63
C TYR A 112 4.75 4.37 13.91
N ASP A 113 4.59 5.01 15.06
CA ASP A 113 4.56 4.32 16.34
C ASP A 113 3.14 3.83 16.62
N VAL A 114 3.04 2.62 17.19
CA VAL A 114 1.78 2.04 17.61
C VAL A 114 1.41 2.54 19.00
N THR A 115 0.30 3.24 19.11
CA THR A 115 -0.24 3.82 20.34
C THR A 115 -1.43 3.01 20.88
N ALA A 116 -1.86 3.30 22.10
CA ALA A 116 -2.94 2.58 22.80
C ALA A 116 -4.32 3.16 22.50
#